data_AF-A0A1M6FEB6-F1
#
_entry.id   AF-A0A1M6FEB6-F1
#
_cell.length_a   1.000
_cell.length_b   1.000
_cell.length_c   1.000
_cell.angle_alpha   90.00
_cell.angle_beta   90.00
_cell.angle_gamma   90.00
#
_symmetry.space_group_name_H-M   'P 1'
#
loop_
_entity.id
_entity.type
_entity.pdbx_description
1 polymer ?
#
loop_
_entity_poly.entity_id
_entity_poly.type
_entity_poly.pdbx_seq_one_letter_code
_entity_poly.pdbx_strand_id
1 'polypeptide(L)' 'MGRKGKVSFEEKTRIVEMYLNGICSQEDCARIAGVTKTSVQQWIRKYETFGIEGLNT' A
#
# COMPACT_ATOMS: atom_id res chain seq x y z
N MET A 1 -14.12 17.55 9.98
CA MET A 1 -12.81 17.06 9.49
C MET A 1 -12.90 15.56 9.35
N GLY A 2 -13.12 15.07 8.12
CA GLY A 2 -13.30 13.64 7.86
C GLY A 2 -12.05 12.87 8.26
N ARG A 3 -12.20 11.88 9.14
CA ARG A 3 -11.15 10.88 9.40
C ARG A 3 -10.76 10.30 8.04
N LYS A 4 -9.60 10.67 7.49
CA LYS A 4 -9.02 9.99 6.33
C LYS A 4 -9.00 8.51 6.70
N GLY A 5 -9.89 7.76 6.07
CA GLY A 5 -10.18 6.38 6.43
C GLY A 5 -8.87 5.61 6.48
N LYS A 6 -8.70 4.81 7.53
CA LYS A 6 -7.64 3.81 7.54
C LYS A 6 -7.76 3.03 6.24
N VAL A 7 -6.76 3.10 5.37
CA VAL A 7 -6.69 2.20 4.23
C VAL A 7 -6.73 0.78 4.79
N SER A 8 -7.78 0.05 4.43
CA SER A 8 -8.00 -1.30 4.93
C SER A 8 -6.80 -2.18 4.57
N PHE A 9 -6.53 -3.18 5.42
CA PHE A 9 -5.47 -4.15 5.19
C PHE A 9 -5.56 -4.76 3.78
N GLU A 10 -6.77 -5.17 3.37
CA GLU A 10 -7.03 -5.73 2.05
C GLU A 10 -6.62 -4.78 0.91
N GLU A 11 -6.87 -3.48 1.06
CA GLU A 11 -6.49 -2.49 0.05
C GLU A 11 -4.97 -2.28 0.00
N LYS A 12 -4.30 -2.22 1.17
CA LYS A 12 -2.83 -2.17 1.22
C LYS A 12 -2.21 -3.39 0.53
N THR A 13 -2.71 -4.59 0.84
CA THR A 13 -2.23 -5.84 0.26
C THR A 13 -2.45 -5.85 -1.23
N ARG A 14 -3.65 -5.52 -1.72
CA ARG A 14 -3.95 -5.42 -3.15
C ARG A 14 -2.99 -4.47 -3.86
N ILE A 15 -2.68 -3.32 -3.27
CA ILE A 15 -1.78 -2.32 -3.83
C ILE A 15 -0.35 -2.84 -3.91
N VAL A 16 0.14 -3.47 -2.84
CA VAL A 16 1.49 -4.04 -2.81
C VAL A 16 1.61 -5.21 -3.78
N GLU A 17 0.60 -6.08 -3.88
CA GLU A 17 0.58 -7.17 -4.86
C GLU A 17 0.56 -6.65 -6.30
N MET A 18 -0.24 -5.61 -6.60
CA MET A 18 -0.23 -5.00 -7.94
C MET A 18 1.14 -4.40 -8.28
N TYR A 19 1.83 -3.80 -7.31
CA TYR A 19 3.20 -3.31 -7.49
C TYR A 19 4.18 -4.46 -7.74
N LEU A 20 4.11 -5.54 -6.95
CA LEU A 20 4.99 -6.71 -7.09
C LEU A 20 4.77 -7.48 -8.39
N ASN A 21 3.53 -7.52 -8.89
CA ASN A 21 3.20 -8.09 -10.19
C ASN A 21 3.59 -7.17 -11.37
N GLY A 22 4.08 -5.94 -11.09
CA GLY A 22 4.43 -4.96 -12.12
C GLY A 22 3.22 -4.34 -12.83
N ILE A 23 2.03 -4.44 -12.23
CA ILE A 23 0.77 -3.91 -12.79
C ILE A 23 0.69 -2.39 -12.61
N CYS A 24 1.23 -1.87 -11.50
CA CYS A 24 1.26 -0.42 -11.23
C CYS A 24 2.63 0.03 -10.70
N SER A 25 3.02 1.26 -11.04
CA SER A 25 4.17 1.94 -10.42
C SER A 25 3.78 2.49 -9.05
N GLN A 26 4.75 2.77 -8.17
CA GLN A 26 4.47 3.33 -6.82
C GLN A 26 3.56 4.57 -6.84
N GLU A 27 3.65 5.39 -7.89
CA GLU A 27 2.82 6.58 -8.09
C GLU A 27 1.40 6.24 -8.53
N ASP A 28 1.23 5.32 -9.47
CA ASP A 28 -0.08 4.81 -9.87
C ASP A 28 -0.78 4.13 -8.69
N CYS A 29 -0.07 3.26 -7.97
CA CYS A 29 -0.65 2.59 -6.82
C CYS A 29 -1.03 3.58 -5.71
N ALA A 30 -0.25 4.65 -5.51
CA ALA A 30 -0.59 5.73 -4.58
C ALA A 30 -1.86 6.47 -5.02
N ARG A 31 -1.99 6.76 -6.33
CA ARG A 31 -3.17 7.39 -6.90
C ARG A 31 -4.42 6.52 -6.78
N ILE A 32 -4.29 5.21 -7.04
CA ILE A 32 -5.38 4.22 -6.92
C ILE A 32 -5.87 4.13 -5.48
N ALA A 33 -4.94 4.04 -4.51
CA ALA A 33 -5.27 3.98 -3.09
C ALA A 33 -5.68 5.33 -2.48
N GLY A 34 -5.57 6.44 -3.24
CA GLY A 34 -5.80 7.79 -2.72
C GLY A 34 -4.83 8.19 -1.60
N VAL A 35 -3.62 7.61 -1.58
CA VAL A 35 -2.58 7.88 -0.59
C VAL A 35 -1.38 8.58 -1.23
N THR A 36 -0.42 8.96 -0.40
CA THR A 36 0.87 9.48 -0.89
C THR A 36 1.80 8.34 -1.27
N LYS A 37 2.69 8.59 -2.23
CA LYS A 37 3.77 7.67 -2.64
C LYS A 37 4.56 7.14 -1.42
N THR A 38 4.75 8.00 -0.41
CA THR A 38 5.43 7.64 0.84
C THR A 38 4.71 6.54 1.61
N SER A 39 3.37 6.53 1.63
CA SER A 39 2.59 5.44 2.26
C SER A 39 2.79 4.12 1.53
N VAL A 40 2.75 4.14 0.19
CA VAL A 40 3.01 2.94 -0.63
C VAL A 40 4.43 2.42 -0.40
N GLN A 41 5.44 3.30 -0.36
CA GLN A 41 6.81 2.92 -0.04
C GLN A 41 6.93 2.28 1.35
N GLN A 42 6.22 2.81 2.35
CA GLN A 42 6.19 2.20 3.68
C GLN A 42 5.57 0.81 3.66
N TRP A 43 4.48 0.61 2.91
CA TRP A 43 3.83 -0.69 2.77
C TRP A 43 4.75 -1.70 2.08
N ILE A 44 5.41 -1.32 0.99
CA ILE A 44 6.38 -2.16 0.29
C ILE A 44 7.52 -2.56 1.24
N ARG A 45 8.12 -1.60 1.96
CA ARG A 45 9.20 -1.90 2.93
C ARG A 45 8.75 -2.85 4.04
N LYS A 46 7.55 -2.62 4.60
CA LYS A 46 6.98 -3.51 5.61
C LYS A 46 6.71 -4.90 5.04
N TYR A 47 6.26 -4.98 3.79
CA TYR A 47 6.03 -6.24 3.09
C TYR A 47 7.36 -6.98 2.81
N GLU A 48 8.41 -6.29 2.42
CA GLU A 48 9.74 -6.89 2.22
C GLU A 48 10.37 -7.38 3.54
N THR A 49 10.06 -6.73 4.66
CA THR A 49 10.65 -7.06 5.97
C THR A 49 9.86 -8.13 6.73
N PHE A 50 8.53 -8.05 6.71
CA PHE A 50 7.62 -8.87 7.52
C PHE A 50 6.61 -9.66 6.69
N GLY A 51 6.68 -9.57 5.36
CA GLY A 51 5.66 -10.14 4.47
C GLY A 51 4.31 -9.45 4.62
N ILE A 52 3.25 -10.21 4.32
CA ILE A 52 1.87 -9.72 4.41
C ILE A 52 1.49 -9.28 5.84
N GLU A 53 2.11 -9.87 6.87
CA GLU A 53 1.88 -9.52 8.28
C GLU A 53 2.32 -8.09 8.60
N GLY A 54 3.33 -7.56 7.88
CA GLY A 54 3.79 -6.19 8.01
C GLY A 54 2.76 -5.14 7.60
N LEU A 55 1.74 -5.52 6.82
CA LEU A 55 0.69 -4.61 6.37
C LEU A 55 -0.47 -4.48 7.38
N ASN A 56 -0.55 -5.39 8.36
CA ASN A 56 -1.63 -5.49 9.35
C ASN A 56 -1.50 -4.51 10.54
N THR A 57 -0.68 -3.46 10.40
CA THR A 57 -0.41 -2.45 11.45
C THR A 57 -1.01 -1.08 11.15
#